data_AF-A0A8S3GMG8-F1
#
_entry.id   AF-A0A8S3GMG8-F1
#
_cell.length_a   1.000
_cell.length_b   1.000
_cell.length_c   1.000
_cell.angle_alpha   90.00
_cell.angle_beta   90.00
_cell.angle_gamma   90.00
#
_symmetry.space_group_name_H-M   'P 1'
#
loop_
_entity.id
_entity.type
_entity.pdbx_description
1 polymer ?
#
loop_
_entity_poly.entity_id
_entity_poly.type
_entity_poly.pdbx_seq_one_letter_code
_entity_poly.pdbx_strand_id
1 'polypeptide(L)'
;MTIDQSKISTSTTPFALIDHYSAMPSEQEILFTMHTVFRVNEIKQTAKYSCVWEVQLNITGDNDPQLAGLTQRIKYELCGSTGWHRLGHL
;
A
#
# COMPACT_ATOMS: atom_id res chain seq x y z
N MET A 1 -1.41 16.40 -3.56
CA MET A 1 -1.39 15.17 -2.74
C MET A 1 -1.41 15.61 -1.30
N THR A 2 -2.40 15.18 -0.50
CA THR A 2 -2.47 15.54 0.92
C THR A 2 -2.10 14.30 1.73
N ILE A 3 -1.04 14.39 2.51
CA ILE A 3 -0.58 13.29 3.35
C ILE A 3 -1.06 13.54 4.78
N ASP A 4 -1.89 12.64 5.28
CA ASP A 4 -2.31 12.64 6.69
C ASP A 4 -1.35 11.76 7.52
N GLN A 5 -0.29 12.38 8.07
CA GLN A 5 0.72 11.68 8.87
C GLN A 5 0.14 11.00 10.12
N SER A 6 -0.98 11.50 10.66
CA SER A 6 -1.61 10.92 11.85
C SER A 6 -2.11 9.49 11.59
N LYS A 7 -2.55 9.21 10.36
CA LYS A 7 -3.01 7.88 9.94
C LYS A 7 -1.88 6.92 9.58
N ILE A 8 -0.72 7.45 9.20
CA ILE A 8 0.47 6.64 8.86
C ILE A 8 1.18 6.19 10.14
N SER A 9 1.22 7.05 11.16
CA SER A 9 1.96 6.81 12.41
C SER A 9 1.47 5.61 13.22
N THR A 10 0.24 5.15 12.97
CA THR A 10 -0.34 3.96 13.62
C THR A 10 -0.03 2.65 12.88
N SER A 11 0.61 2.72 11.72
CA SER A 11 0.99 1.55 10.92
C SER A 11 2.27 0.90 11.46
N THR A 12 2.38 -0.43 11.35
CA THR A 12 3.63 -1.16 11.60
C THR A 12 4.60 -1.08 10.42
N THR A 13 4.12 -0.59 9.27
CA THR A 13 4.92 -0.51 8.04
C THR A 13 5.93 0.63 8.11
N PRO A 14 7.24 0.35 7.92
CA PRO A 14 8.26 1.39 7.98
C PRO A 14 8.11 2.44 6.87
N PHE A 15 8.34 3.70 7.23
CA PHE A 15 8.37 4.83 6.30
C PHE A 15 9.38 5.88 6.76
N ALA A 16 9.77 6.77 5.85
CA ALA A 16 10.64 7.90 6.14
C ALA A 16 10.11 9.18 5.47
N LEU A 17 10.18 10.30 6.17
CA LEU A 17 10.03 11.63 5.57
C LEU A 17 11.37 12.02 4.97
N ILE A 18 11.40 12.31 3.67
CA ILE A 18 12.65 12.58 2.95
C ILE A 18 12.69 13.97 2.31
N ASP A 19 11.84 14.89 2.77
CA ASP A 19 11.77 16.29 2.29
C ASP A 19 13.15 16.96 2.18
N HIS A 20 14.04 16.71 3.15
CA HIS A 20 15.39 17.29 3.20
C HIS A 20 16.43 16.59 2.29
N TYR A 21 16.06 15.46 1.70
CA TYR A 21 16.89 14.68 0.79
C TYR A 21 16.35 14.67 -0.64
N SER A 22 15.16 15.24 -0.86
CA SER A 22 14.56 15.37 -2.19
C SER A 22 15.42 16.27 -3.08
N ALA A 23 15.46 15.94 -4.38
CA ALA A 23 16.01 16.82 -5.40
C ALA A 23 15.15 18.08 -5.60
N MET A 24 13.89 18.07 -5.16
CA MET A 24 12.91 19.15 -5.26
C MET A 24 12.48 19.63 -3.87
N PRO A 25 13.14 20.66 -3.31
CA PRO A 25 12.91 21.11 -1.92
C PRO A 25 11.52 21.67 -1.63
N SER A 26 10.72 21.95 -2.67
CA SER A 26 9.36 22.49 -2.55
C SER A 26 8.30 21.43 -2.34
N GLU A 27 8.66 20.14 -2.47
CA GLU A 27 7.72 19.03 -2.35
C GLU A 27 7.83 18.35 -0.99
N GLN A 28 6.72 17.75 -0.57
CA GLN A 28 6.69 16.86 0.59
C GLN A 28 6.74 15.41 0.09
N GLU A 29 7.70 14.64 0.59
CA GLU A 29 8.00 13.30 0.14
C GLU A 29 8.06 12.32 1.30
N ILE A 30 7.37 11.20 1.10
CA ILE A 30 7.40 10.05 2.00
C ILE A 30 7.88 8.83 1.23
N LEU A 31 8.94 8.23 1.73
CA LEU A 31 9.48 6.99 1.22
C LEU A 31 8.95 5.82 2.06
N PHE A 32 8.24 4.91 1.40
CA PHE A 32 7.83 3.63 1.99
C PHE A 32 8.85 2.55 1.62
N THR A 33 9.02 1.54 2.48
CA THR A 33 9.83 0.38 2.12
C THR A 33 9.22 -0.38 0.95
N MET A 34 10.08 -1.04 0.17
CA MET A 34 9.66 -1.96 -0.88
C MET A 34 8.67 -3.00 -0.34
N HIS A 35 7.70 -3.41 -1.17
CA HIS A 35 6.63 -4.35 -0.82
C HIS A 35 5.60 -3.82 0.19
N THR A 36 5.53 -2.50 0.40
CA THR A 36 4.41 -1.88 1.13
C THR A 36 3.11 -2.09 0.35
N VAL A 37 2.10 -2.60 1.05
CA VAL A 37 0.77 -2.82 0.49
C VAL A 37 -0.16 -1.66 0.86
N PHE A 38 -0.92 -1.20 -0.14
CA PHE A 38 -1.96 -0.19 0.03
C PHE A 38 -3.31 -0.77 -0.38
N ARG A 39 -4.33 -0.52 0.44
CA ARG A 39 -5.72 -0.80 0.08
C ARG A 39 -6.31 0.41 -0.63
N VAL A 40 -6.94 0.17 -1.78
CA VAL A 40 -7.80 1.15 -2.44
C VAL A 40 -9.14 1.16 -1.71
N ASN A 41 -9.50 2.29 -1.11
CA ASN A 41 -10.79 2.45 -0.45
C ASN A 41 -11.85 3.02 -1.38
N GLU A 42 -11.51 4.14 -2.02
CA GLU A 42 -12.43 4.89 -2.86
C GLU A 42 -11.69 5.37 -4.11
N ILE A 43 -12.40 5.32 -5.23
CA ILE A 43 -11.99 5.95 -6.48
C ILE A 43 -13.12 6.87 -6.87
N LYS A 44 -12.85 8.16 -6.97
CA LYS A 44 -13.85 9.16 -7.36
C LYS A 44 -13.30 10.08 -8.43
N GLN A 45 -14.15 10.44 -9.38
CA GLN A 45 -13.78 11.43 -10.39
C GLN A 45 -13.81 12.81 -9.74
N THR A 46 -12.80 13.63 -10.00
CA THR A 46 -12.80 14.99 -9.46
C THR A 46 -13.87 15.81 -10.17
N ALA A 47 -14.68 16.55 -9.40
CA ALA A 47 -15.70 17.43 -9.98
C ALA A 47 -15.11 18.56 -10.84
N LYS A 48 -13.83 18.88 -10.63
CA LYS A 48 -13.13 20.00 -11.28
C LYS A 48 -12.58 19.65 -12.67
N TYR A 49 -12.22 18.39 -12.91
CA TYR A 49 -11.61 17.96 -14.16
C TYR A 49 -12.15 16.58 -14.56
N SER A 50 -12.80 16.51 -15.72
CA SER A 50 -13.46 15.29 -16.22
C SER A 50 -12.50 14.15 -16.55
N CYS A 51 -11.19 14.38 -16.64
CA CYS A 51 -10.20 13.34 -16.89
C CYS A 51 -9.35 12.97 -15.65
N VAL A 52 -9.60 13.60 -14.50
CA VAL A 52 -8.80 13.37 -13.28
C VAL A 52 -9.59 12.57 -12.26
N TRP A 53 -8.96 11.51 -11.76
CA TRP A 53 -9.50 10.64 -10.74
C TRP A 53 -8.69 10.77 -9.46
N GLU A 54 -9.39 10.90 -8.33
CA GLU A 54 -8.82 10.85 -7.00
C GLU A 54 -8.99 9.43 -6.45
N VAL A 55 -7.88 8.85 -5.99
CA VAL A 55 -7.87 7.53 -5.37
C VAL A 55 -7.47 7.67 -3.91
N GLN A 56 -8.33 7.22 -3.02
CA GLN A 56 -8.04 7.15 -1.60
C GLN A 56 -7.34 5.83 -1.28
N LEU A 57 -6.07 5.92 -0.90
CA LEU A 57 -5.25 4.79 -0.49
C LEU A 57 -5.10 4.77 1.03
N ASN A 58 -5.27 3.59 1.63
CA ASN A 58 -4.94 3.34 3.02
C ASN A 58 -3.74 2.41 3.13
N ILE A 59 -2.77 2.76 3.98
CA ILE A 59 -1.67 1.85 4.30
C ILE A 59 -2.21 0.65 5.08
N THR A 60 -1.77 -0.55 4.71
CA THR A 60 -2.03 -1.77 5.48
C THR A 60 -0.81 -2.12 6.31
N GLY A 61 -1.03 -2.77 7.46
CA GLY A 61 0.03 -3.34 8.29
C GLY A 61 -0.06 -4.86 8.32
N ASP A 62 0.91 -5.50 8.96
CA ASP A 62 1.00 -6.97 9.06
C ASP A 62 -0.22 -7.59 9.79
N ASN A 63 -0.87 -6.80 10.63
CA ASN A 63 -2.04 -7.21 11.41
C ASN A 63 -3.38 -6.95 10.68
N ASP A 64 -3.36 -6.59 9.39
CA ASP A 64 -4.57 -6.35 8.63
C ASP A 64 -5.35 -7.67 8.40
N PRO A 65 -6.57 -7.82 8.95
CA PRO A 65 -7.28 -9.10 8.94
C PRO A 65 -7.74 -9.51 7.54
N GLN A 66 -8.02 -8.57 6.65
CA GLN A 66 -8.44 -8.88 5.28
C GLN A 66 -7.24 -9.36 4.46
N LEU A 67 -6.07 -8.71 4.62
CA LEU A 67 -4.84 -9.12 3.97
C LEU A 67 -4.38 -10.50 4.47
N ALA A 68 -4.51 -10.76 5.78
CA ALA A 68 -4.26 -12.07 6.36
C ALA A 68 -5.21 -13.13 5.77
N GLY A 69 -6.52 -12.84 5.70
CA GLY A 69 -7.52 -13.74 5.12
C GLY A 69 -7.25 -14.06 3.64
N LEU A 70 -6.96 -13.03 2.83
CA LEU A 70 -6.58 -13.20 1.42
C LEU A 70 -5.33 -14.08 1.28
N THR A 71 -4.30 -13.80 2.07
CA THR A 71 -3.06 -14.57 2.07
C THR A 71 -3.30 -16.04 2.41
N GLN A 72 -4.16 -16.33 3.39
CA GLN A 72 -4.51 -17.71 3.75
C GLN A 72 -5.30 -18.40 2.64
N ARG A 73 -6.23 -17.70 1.99
CA ARG A 73 -7.00 -18.25 0.87
C ARG A 73 -6.09 -18.61 -0.31
N ILE A 74 -5.17 -17.72 -0.68
CA ILE A 74 -4.17 -17.96 -1.73
C ILE A 74 -3.31 -19.17 -1.36
N LYS A 75 -2.85 -19.28 -0.11
CA LYS A 75 -2.08 -20.44 0.36
C LYS A 75 -2.86 -21.76 0.30
N TYR A 76 -4.16 -21.72 0.53
CA TYR A 76 -5.03 -22.90 0.43
C TYR A 76 -5.25 -23.33 -1.02
N GLU A 77 -5.47 -22.37 -1.93
CA GLU A 77 -5.69 -22.66 -3.36
C GLU A 77 -4.41 -23.10 -4.07
N LEU A 78 -3.28 -22.49 -3.74
CA LEU A 78 -1.95 -22.87 -4.22
C LEU A 78 -1.42 -24.05 -3.40
N CYS A 79 -1.97 -25.23 -3.65
CA CYS A 79 -1.49 -26.49 -3.08
C CYS A 79 -0.03 -26.75 -3.49
N GLY A 80 0.82 -27.14 -2.53
CA GLY A 80 2.20 -27.48 -2.81
C GLY A 80 2.98 -27.80 -1.54
N SER A 81 3.77 -28.88 -1.58
CA SER A 81 4.56 -29.35 -0.43
C SER A 81 5.70 -28.39 -0.05
N THR A 82 6.16 -27.55 -0.98
CA THR A 82 7.24 -26.56 -0.77
C THR A 82 6.85 -25.19 -1.33
N GLY A 83 7.55 -24.13 -0.89
CA GLY A 83 7.33 -22.78 -1.44
C GLY A 83 7.55 -22.70 -2.95
N TRP A 84 8.53 -23.44 -3.48
CA TRP A 84 8.80 -23.52 -4.93
C TRP A 84 7.66 -24.17 -5.71
N HIS A 85 7.05 -25.23 -5.18
CA HIS A 85 5.89 -25.86 -5.83
C HIS A 85 4.71 -24.89 -5.91
N ARG A 86 4.51 -24.06 -4.89
CA ARG A 86 3.43 -23.05 -4.88
C ARG A 86 3.72 -21.90 -5.85
N LEU A 87 4.98 -21.51 -6.01
CA LEU A 87 5.38 -20.47 -6.99
C LEU A 87 5.12 -20.88 -8.43
N GLY A 88 5.28 -22.16 -8.78
CA GLY A 88 4.99 -22.65 -10.14
C GLY A 88 3.50 -22.61 -10.54
N HIS A 89 2.61 -22.30 -9.60
CA HIS A 89 1.17 -22.13 -9.83
C HIS A 89 0.73 -20.66 -9.90
N LEU A 90 1.65 -19.71 -9.67
CA LEU A 90 1.45 -18.27 -9.86
C LEU A 90 1.84 -17.84 -11.27
#